data_AF-A0A7L3TJE0-F1
#
_entry.id   AF-A0A7L3TJE0-F1
#
_cell.length_a   1.000
_cell.length_b   1.000
_cell.length_c   1.000
_cell.angle_alpha   90.00
_cell.angle_beta   90.00
_cell.angle_gamma   90.00
#
_symmetry.space_group_name_H-M   'P 1'
#
loop_
_entity.id
_entity.type
_entity.pdbx_description
1 polymer ?
#
loop_
_entity_poly.entity_id
_entity_poly.type
_entity_poly.pdbx_seq_one_letter_code
_entity_poly.pdbx_strand_id
1 'polypeptide(L)' 'NISATIDKIVNSTADAIQGLQIGVNSLSKVVLQNRMVLDLLMIKEGGVCAVINQSCCTYINQEGRIEED' A
#
# COMPACT_ATOMS: atom_id res chain seq x y z
N ASN A 1 4.59 34.04 -16.18
CA ASN A 1 3.17 33.64 -16.36
C ASN A 1 2.85 32.64 -15.25
N ILE A 2 2.00 33.01 -14.28
CA ILE A 2 1.74 32.19 -13.09
C ILE A 2 1.02 30.87 -13.46
N SER A 3 0.16 30.90 -14.48
CA SER A 3 -0.58 29.71 -14.94
C SER A 3 0.35 28.56 -15.31
N ALA A 4 1.37 28.82 -16.13
CA ALA A 4 2.31 27.79 -16.57
C ALA A 4 3.13 27.17 -15.41
N THR A 5 3.40 27.96 -14.36
CA THR A 5 4.08 27.43 -13.17
C THR A 5 3.16 26.50 -12.37
N ILE A 6 1.88 26.85 -12.24
CA ILE A 6 0.88 26.01 -11.57
C ILE A 6 0.72 24.70 -12.32
N ASP A 7 0.55 24.74 -13.65
CA ASP A 7 0.38 23.54 -14.48
C ASP A 7 1.55 22.57 -14.33
N LYS A 8 2.78 23.09 -14.29
CA LYS A 8 3.99 22.29 -14.08
C LYS A 8 3.98 21.60 -12.71
N ILE A 9 3.58 22.32 -11.66
CA ILE A 9 3.52 21.78 -10.29
C ILE A 9 2.47 20.68 -10.20
N VAL A 10 1.27 20.91 -10.77
CA VAL A 10 0.19 19.91 -10.79
C VAL A 10 0.65 18.64 -11.47
N ASN A 11 1.20 18.71 -12.68
CA ASN A 11 1.66 17.53 -13.40
C ASN A 11 2.79 16.79 -12.66
N SER A 12 3.77 17.53 -12.12
CA SER A 12 4.87 16.89 -11.38
C SER A 12 4.38 16.22 -10.09
N THR A 13 3.34 16.77 -9.46
CA THR A 13 2.74 16.20 -8.26
C THR A 13 1.93 14.95 -8.60
N ALA A 14 1.14 14.99 -9.68
CA ALA A 14 0.39 13.84 -10.18
C ALA A 14 1.33 12.67 -10.54
N ASP A 15 2.40 12.94 -11.28
CA ASP A 15 3.42 11.93 -11.64
C ASP A 15 4.05 11.30 -10.39
N ALA A 16 4.38 12.12 -9.38
CA ALA A 16 4.94 11.63 -8.12
C ALA A 16 3.95 10.75 -7.33
N ILE A 17 2.67 11.16 -7.26
CA ILE A 17 1.61 10.38 -6.60
C ILE A 17 1.42 9.05 -7.32
N GLN A 18 1.38 9.04 -8.66
CA GLN A 18 1.25 7.82 -9.44
C GLN A 18 2.44 6.87 -9.22
N GLY A 19 3.67 7.42 -9.19
CA GLY A 19 4.87 6.65 -8.86
C GLY A 19 4.81 6.02 -7.47
N LEU A 20 4.33 6.77 -6.46
CA LEU A 20 4.12 6.24 -5.10
C LEU A 20 3.07 5.14 -5.08
N GLN A 21 1.96 5.30 -5.80
CA GLN A 21 0.89 4.29 -5.87
C GLN A 21 1.44 2.97 -6.43
N ILE A 22 2.20 3.01 -7.52
CA ILE A 22 2.86 1.84 -8.10
C ILE A 22 3.77 1.15 -7.06
N GLY A 23 4.57 1.93 -6.34
CA GLY A 23 5.45 1.43 -5.29
C GLY A 23 4.69 0.74 -4.14
N VAL A 24 3.64 1.38 -3.63
CA VAL A 24 2.79 0.85 -2.56
C VAL A 24 2.10 -0.44 -3.01
N ASN A 25 1.61 -0.51 -4.25
CA ASN A 25 0.95 -1.70 -4.81
C ASN A 25 1.91 -2.88 -4.95
N SER A 26 3.13 -2.63 -5.38
CA SER A 26 4.16 -3.66 -5.45
C SER A 26 4.53 -4.16 -4.06
N LEU A 27 4.69 -3.25 -3.09
CA LEU A 27 5.06 -3.60 -1.72
C LEU A 27 3.95 -4.36 -1.00
N SER A 28 2.69 -3.95 -1.17
CA SER A 28 1.55 -4.59 -0.49
C SER A 28 1.40 -6.06 -0.89
N LYS A 29 1.65 -6.41 -2.15
CA LYS A 29 1.66 -7.81 -2.62
C LYS A 29 2.69 -8.66 -1.87
N VAL A 30 3.91 -8.14 -1.70
CA VAL A 30 4.98 -8.84 -0.97
C VAL A 30 4.66 -8.95 0.52
N VAL A 31 4.16 -7.87 1.14
CA VAL A 31 3.78 -7.88 2.56
C VAL A 31 2.64 -8.86 2.84
N LEU A 32 1.63 -8.91 1.98
CA LEU A 32 0.52 -9.86 2.09
C LEU A 32 1.01 -11.31 1.90
N GLN A 33 1.94 -11.55 0.97
CA GLN A 33 2.56 -12.87 0.82
C GLN A 33 3.36 -13.28 2.06
N ASN A 34 4.17 -12.36 2.61
CA ASN A 34 4.89 -12.60 3.86
C ASN A 34 3.94 -12.92 5.01
N ARG A 35 2.81 -12.20 5.11
CA ARG A 35 1.76 -12.49 6.09
C ARG A 35 1.21 -13.90 5.94
N MET A 36 0.82 -14.30 4.72
CA MET A 36 0.32 -15.66 4.46
C MET A 36 1.33 -16.74 4.84
N VAL A 37 2.61 -16.54 4.52
CA VAL A 37 3.68 -17.48 4.89
C VAL A 37 3.83 -17.57 6.41
N LEU A 38 3.83 -16.44 7.12
CA LEU A 38 3.91 -16.43 8.58
C LEU A 38 2.70 -17.10 9.22
N ASP A 39 1.49 -16.87 8.71
CA ASP A 39 0.28 -17.53 9.18
C ASP A 39 0.33 -19.04 8.96
N LEU A 40 0.87 -19.50 7.83
CA LEU A 40 1.06 -20.93 7.56
C LEU A 40 2.09 -21.57 8.52
N LEU A 41 3.20 -20.88 8.76
CA LEU A 41 4.23 -21.35 9.69
C LEU A 41 3.71 -21.44 11.14
N MET A 42 2.75 -20.59 11.51
CA MET A 42 2.19 -20.47 12.86
C MET A 42 0.75 -21.01 12.94
N ILE A 43 0.37 -21.91 12.03
CA ILE A 43 -1.03 -22.35 11.89
C ILE A 43 -1.56 -23.06 13.14
N LYS A 44 -0.68 -23.72 13.90
CA LYS A 44 -1.06 -24.42 15.15
C LYS A 44 -1.29 -23.44 16.30
N GLU A 45 -0.62 -22.30 16.26
CA GLU A 45 -0.69 -21.23 17.23
C GLU A 45 -1.79 -20.21 16.92
N GLY A 46 -2.54 -20.40 15.82
CA GLY A 46 -3.62 -19.50 15.39
C GLY A 46 -3.18 -18.38 14.45
N GLY A 47 -2.00 -18.50 13.83
CA GLY A 47 -1.43 -17.52 12.91
C GLY A 47 -0.63 -16.43 13.60
N VAL A 48 0.00 -15.56 12.80
CA VAL A 48 1.00 -14.61 13.29
C VAL A 48 0.41 -13.56 14.24
N CYS A 49 -0.86 -13.19 14.05
CA CYS A 49 -1.54 -12.25 14.95
C CYS A 49 -1.77 -12.84 16.36
N ALA A 50 -2.13 -14.13 16.43
CA ALA A 50 -2.32 -14.82 17.70
C ALA A 50 -0.97 -14.96 18.44
N VAL A 51 0.10 -15.32 17.72
CA VAL A 51 1.46 -15.43 18.28
C VAL A 51 1.98 -14.09 18.80
N ILE A 52 1.77 -12.99 18.08
CA ILE A 52 2.17 -11.64 18.51
C ILE A 52 1.30 -11.13 19.68
N ASN A 53 0.13 -11.75 19.92
CA ASN A 53 -0.85 -11.35 20.92
C ASN A 53 -1.28 -9.87 20.77
N GLN A 54 -1.60 -9.48 19.53
CA GLN A 54 -2.10 -8.16 19.17
C GLN A 54 -3.31 -8.26 18.24
N SER A 55 -4.08 -7.17 18.13
CA SER A 55 -5.13 -7.08 17.11
C SER A 55 -4.51 -7.19 15.72
N CYS A 56 -5.23 -7.85 14.82
CA CYS A 56 -4.71 -8.12 13.49
C CYS A 56 -4.88 -6.90 12.58
N CYS A 57 -3.78 -6.47 11.94
CA CYS A 57 -3.82 -5.40 10.94
C CYS A 57 -4.12 -5.97 9.55
N THR A 58 -4.90 -5.24 8.76
CA THR A 58 -5.17 -5.54 7.35
C THR A 58 -4.74 -4.38 6.46
N TYR A 59 -4.31 -4.70 5.24
CA TYR A 59 -4.05 -3.70 4.21
C TYR A 59 -5.33 -3.41 3.43
N ILE A 60 -5.72 -2.13 3.36
CA ILE A 60 -6.84 -1.68 2.54
C ILE A 60 -6.28 -1.03 1.28
N ASN A 61 -6.55 -1.64 0.12
CA ASN A 61 -6.15 -1.09 -1.16
C ASN A 61 -6.95 0.21 -1.45
N GLN A 62 -6.24 1.28 -1.81
CA GLN A 62 -6.81 2.58 -2.17
C GLN A 62 -6.56 2.96 -3.64
N GLU A 63 -6.07 2.02 -4.48
CA GLU A 63 -5.81 2.24 -5.92
C GLU A 63 -6.96 2.96 -6.62
N GLY A 64 -8.21 2.49 -6.44
CA GLY A 64 -9.38 3.07 -7.09
C GLY A 64 -9.71 4.52 -6.67
N ARG A 65 -9.21 4.98 -5.51
CA ARG A 65 -9.36 6.38 -5.08
C ARG A 65 -8.31 7.29 -5.71
N ILE A 66 -7.14 6.75 -6.06
CA ILE A 66 -6.02 7.54 -6.63
C ILE A 66 -6.16 7.66 -8.14
N GLU A 67 -6.85 6.72 -8.80
CA GLU A 67 -7.11 6.78 -10.25
C GLU A 67 -8.29 7.69 -10.64
N GLU A 68 -9.14 8.09 -9.68
CA GLU A 68 -10.32 8.95 -9.93
C GLU A 68 -10.04 10.46 -9.85
N ASP A 69 -8.87 10.87 -9.33
CA ASP A 69 -8.40 12.27 -9.23
C ASP A 69 -7.40 12.62 -10.36
#